data_AF-E6LY94-F1
#
_entry.id   AF-E6LY94-F1
#
_cell.length_a   1.000
_cell.length_b   1.000
_cell.length_c   1.000
_cell.angle_alpha   90.00
_cell.angle_beta   90.00
_cell.angle_gamma   90.00
#
_symmetry.space_group_name_H-M   'P 1'
#
loop_
_entity.id
_entity.type
_entity.pdbx_description
1 polymer ?
#
loop_
_entity_poly.entity_id
_entity_poly.type
_entity_poly.pdbx_seq_one_letter_code
_entity_poly.pdbx_strand_id
1 'polypeptide(L)'
;MRVNPGETVFAATDATVLYAGNLAGRPVISLEDTTGRRYTYEPVEPAVAVGDEVTRGQAIGTALGGHCSPGDCLHFGVKDGPDGYVDPLRLLGGRIRLYPAS
;
A
#
# COMPACT_ATOMS: atom_id res chain seq x y z
N MET A 1 5.48 0.54 8.76
CA MET A 1 5.08 1.92 9.11
C MET A 1 4.17 1.86 10.31
N ARG A 2 4.30 2.71 11.35
CA ARG A 2 3.29 2.73 12.42
C ARG A 2 2.01 3.35 11.88
N VAL A 3 0.88 2.71 12.15
CA VAL A 3 -0.46 3.17 11.79
C VAL A 3 -1.39 2.71 12.91
N ASN A 4 -2.39 3.50 13.27
CA ASN A 4 -3.43 3.00 14.16
C ASN A 4 -4.51 2.27 13.34
N PRO A 5 -5.09 1.17 13.83
CA PRO A 5 -6.29 0.62 13.23
C PRO A 5 -7.37 1.71 13.12
N GLY A 6 -8.06 1.77 11.98
CA GLY A 6 -9.05 2.81 11.68
C GLY A 6 -8.47 4.09 11.04
N GLU A 7 -7.14 4.24 10.96
CA GLU A 7 -6.53 5.39 10.31
C GLU A 7 -6.72 5.33 8.78
N THR A 8 -7.03 6.47 8.17
CA THR A 8 -7.17 6.59 6.71
C THR A 8 -5.83 6.39 6.02
N VAL A 9 -5.82 5.56 4.99
CA VAL A 9 -4.67 5.33 4.12
C VAL A 9 -4.86 6.12 2.84
N PHE A 10 -3.81 6.81 2.42
CA PHE A 10 -3.80 7.67 1.25
C PHE A 10 -2.86 7.15 0.17
N ALA A 11 -3.22 7.39 -1.11
CA ALA A 11 -2.37 7.07 -2.24
C ALA A 11 -1.06 7.86 -2.20
N ALA A 12 0.07 7.17 -2.30
CA ALA A 12 1.40 7.77 -2.28
C ALA A 12 1.74 8.55 -3.56
N THR A 13 1.03 8.29 -4.66
CA THR A 13 1.26 8.86 -6.00
C THR A 13 -0.03 8.81 -6.82
N ASP A 14 -0.06 9.54 -7.94
CA ASP A 14 -1.03 9.33 -9.00
C ASP A 14 -0.82 7.94 -9.61
N ALA A 15 -1.89 7.15 -9.72
CA ALA A 15 -1.81 5.76 -10.16
C ALA A 15 -3.19 5.20 -10.54
N THR A 16 -3.17 4.01 -11.14
CA THR A 16 -4.36 3.18 -11.34
C THR A 16 -4.38 2.03 -10.34
N VAL A 17 -5.55 1.71 -9.79
CA VAL A 17 -5.73 0.57 -8.89
C VAL A 17 -5.66 -0.74 -9.69
N LEU A 18 -4.66 -1.57 -9.38
CA LEU A 18 -4.53 -2.91 -9.96
C LEU A 18 -5.22 -4.00 -9.14
N TYR A 19 -5.31 -3.81 -7.83
CA TYR A 19 -5.94 -4.76 -6.92
C TYR A 19 -6.52 -4.04 -5.71
N ALA A 20 -7.71 -4.46 -5.30
CA ALA A 20 -8.37 -4.02 -4.07
C ALA A 20 -9.22 -5.17 -3.55
N GLY A 21 -8.77 -5.85 -2.49
CA GLY A 21 -9.50 -6.99 -1.96
C GLY A 21 -8.71 -7.88 -1.01
N ASN A 22 -9.28 -9.02 -0.66
CA ASN A 22 -8.67 -9.99 0.24
C ASN A 22 -7.75 -10.97 -0.51
N LEU A 23 -6.46 -10.94 -0.19
CA LEU A 23 -5.44 -11.84 -0.71
C LEU A 23 -4.89 -12.71 0.42
N ALA A 24 -5.10 -14.03 0.33
CA ALA A 24 -4.66 -14.99 1.36
C ALA A 24 -5.07 -14.61 2.80
N GLY A 25 -6.28 -14.06 2.98
CA GLY A 25 -6.78 -13.65 4.30
C GLY A 25 -6.31 -12.27 4.78
N ARG A 26 -5.60 -11.52 3.93
CA ARG A 26 -5.15 -10.16 4.22
C ARG A 26 -5.74 -9.19 3.20
N PRO A 27 -6.36 -8.09 3.62
CA PRO A 27 -6.85 -7.10 2.68
C PRO A 27 -5.71 -6.20 2.17
N VAL A 28 -5.62 -6.10 0.85
CA VAL A 28 -4.51 -5.48 0.11
C VAL A 28 -5.06 -4.49 -0.91
N ILE A 29 -4.35 -3.38 -1.06
CA ILE A 29 -4.48 -2.48 -2.21
C ILE A 29 -3.15 -2.49 -2.97
N SER A 30 -3.20 -2.62 -4.30
CA SER A 30 -2.06 -2.42 -5.20
C SER A 30 -2.39 -1.36 -6.24
N LEU A 31 -1.48 -0.42 -6.42
CA LEU A 31 -1.55 0.66 -7.41
C LEU A 31 -0.38 0.56 -8.39
N GLU A 32 -0.51 1.10 -9.59
CA GLU A 32 0.59 1.26 -10.53
C GLU A 32 0.60 2.67 -11.13
N ASP A 33 1.75 3.34 -11.07
CA ASP A 33 1.90 4.65 -11.70
C ASP A 33 2.24 4.53 -13.19
N THR A 34 2.21 5.65 -13.89
CA THR A 34 2.48 5.72 -15.34
C THR A 34 3.90 5.29 -15.73
N THR A 35 4.81 5.13 -14.77
CA THR A 35 6.18 4.64 -14.99
C THR A 35 6.29 3.13 -14.81
N GLY A 36 5.19 2.45 -14.49
CA GLY A 36 5.16 1.01 -14.22
C GLY A 36 5.64 0.65 -12.81
N ARG A 37 5.66 1.61 -11.87
CA ARG A 37 6.00 1.32 -10.47
C ARG A 37 4.76 0.90 -9.71
N ARG A 38 4.86 -0.22 -9.00
CA ARG A 38 3.79 -0.81 -8.22
C ARG A 38 3.89 -0.42 -6.75
N TYR A 39 2.80 0.03 -6.16
CA TYR A 39 2.68 0.44 -4.75
C TYR A 39 1.69 -0.48 -4.05
N THR A 40 2.07 -1.12 -2.95
CA THR A 40 1.22 -2.06 -2.21
C THR A 40 0.99 -1.60 -0.78
N TYR A 41 -0.23 -1.75 -0.27
CA TYR A 41 -0.67 -1.39 1.08
C TYR A 41 -1.37 -2.60 1.72
N GLU A 42 -0.89 -3.06 2.89
CA GLU A 42 -1.53 -4.12 3.68
C GLU A 42 -1.27 -3.94 5.20
N PRO A 43 -2.17 -4.36 6.10
CA PRO A 43 -3.56 -4.70 5.85
C PRO A 43 -4.43 -3.45 5.77
N VAL A 44 -5.12 -3.26 4.64
CA VAL A 44 -5.98 -2.08 4.38
C VAL A 44 -7.31 -2.53 3.81
N GLU A 45 -8.40 -2.19 4.50
CA GLU A 45 -9.75 -2.32 3.95
C GLU A 45 -9.96 -1.31 2.83
N PRO A 46 -10.19 -1.74 1.57
CA PRO A 46 -10.25 -0.84 0.44
C PRO A 46 -11.50 0.04 0.43
N ALA A 47 -11.32 1.30 0.06
CA ALA A 47 -12.38 2.25 -0.30
C ALA A 47 -12.41 2.55 -1.81
N VAL A 48 -11.58 1.85 -2.59
CA VAL A 48 -11.43 1.97 -4.05
C VAL A 48 -11.58 0.59 -4.70
N ALA A 49 -11.88 0.57 -6.00
CA ALA A 49 -12.02 -0.62 -6.82
C ALA A 49 -10.92 -0.74 -7.88
N VAL A 50 -10.73 -1.95 -8.40
CA VAL A 50 -9.81 -2.20 -9.52
C VAL A 50 -10.23 -1.37 -10.74
N GLY A 51 -9.25 -0.70 -11.36
CA GLY A 51 -9.46 0.18 -12.50
C GLY A 51 -9.67 1.65 -12.12
N ASP A 52 -9.89 1.97 -10.85
CA ASP A 52 -10.01 3.37 -10.41
C ASP A 52 -8.69 4.12 -10.63
N GLU A 53 -8.79 5.36 -11.10
CA GLU A 53 -7.69 6.31 -11.06
C GLU A 53 -7.67 7.00 -9.69
N VAL A 54 -6.49 7.06 -9.09
CA VAL A 54 -6.28 7.75 -7.81
C VAL A 54 -5.23 8.83 -7.99
N THR A 55 -5.44 9.95 -7.29
CA THR A 55 -4.45 11.02 -7.21
C THR A 55 -3.64 10.90 -5.92
N ARG A 56 -2.42 11.43 -5.91
CA ARG A 56 -1.59 11.52 -4.72
C ARG A 56 -2.34 12.21 -3.59
N GLY A 57 -2.40 11.56 -2.44
CA GLY A 57 -3.12 12.05 -1.25
C GLY A 57 -4.62 11.73 -1.24
N GLN A 58 -5.15 11.07 -2.26
CA GLN A 58 -6.52 10.56 -2.25
C GLN A 58 -6.66 9.43 -1.23
N ALA A 59 -7.75 9.44 -0.45
CA ALA A 59 -8.06 8.34 0.46
C ALA A 59 -8.37 7.07 -0.35
N ILE A 60 -7.72 5.96 0.02
CA ILE A 60 -7.85 4.67 -0.69
C ILE A 60 -8.36 3.54 0.21
N GLY A 61 -8.36 3.73 1.54
CA GLY A 61 -8.88 2.72 2.45
C GLY A 61 -8.58 3.03 3.91
N THR A 62 -8.81 2.02 4.75
CA THR A 62 -8.67 2.10 6.21
C THR A 62 -7.68 1.04 6.69
N ALA A 63 -6.69 1.44 7.48
CA ALA A 63 -5.74 0.49 8.05
C ALA A 63 -6.41 -0.42 9.08
N LEU A 64 -6.17 -1.73 9.02
CA LEU A 64 -6.78 -2.69 9.95
C LEU A 64 -5.85 -3.09 11.11
N GLY A 65 -4.56 -2.74 11.05
CA GLY A 65 -3.55 -3.16 12.03
C GLY A 65 -3.30 -4.67 12.07
N GLY A 66 -2.64 -5.17 13.13
CA GLY A 66 -2.70 -6.58 13.52
C GLY A 66 -1.46 -7.46 13.34
N HIS A 67 -0.28 -6.95 12.97
CA HIS A 67 0.87 -7.86 12.72
C HIS A 67 2.26 -7.43 13.21
N CYS A 68 2.43 -6.24 13.78
CA CYS A 68 3.65 -5.89 14.50
C CYS A 68 3.45 -6.13 16.00
N SER A 69 4.51 -6.44 16.74
CA SER A 69 4.49 -6.36 18.19
C SER A 69 5.83 -5.80 18.68
N PRO A 70 5.83 -4.72 19.48
CA PRO A 70 4.66 -3.97 19.97
C PRO A 70 4.14 -2.96 18.91
N GLY A 71 2.84 -3.04 18.55
CA GLY A 71 2.10 -2.01 17.80
C GLY A 71 1.47 -2.45 16.48
N ASP A 72 0.61 -1.63 15.88
CA ASP A 72 0.02 -1.90 14.57
C ASP A 72 0.86 -1.29 13.44
N CYS A 73 1.09 -2.08 12.39
CA CYS A 73 1.92 -1.68 11.26
C CYS A 73 1.15 -1.76 9.95
N LEU A 74 1.25 -0.71 9.14
CA LEU A 74 1.03 -0.79 7.70
C LEU A 74 2.31 -1.28 7.04
N HIS A 75 2.21 -2.33 6.23
CA HIS A 75 3.22 -2.71 5.26
C HIS A 75 2.95 -1.92 3.98
N PHE A 76 3.96 -1.16 3.58
CA PHE A 76 3.96 -0.38 2.36
C PHE A 76 5.18 -0.77 1.55
N GLY A 77 4.98 -1.16 0.29
CA GLY A 77 6.04 -1.57 -0.62
C GLY A 77 5.95 -0.85 -1.95
N VAL A 78 7.09 -0.60 -2.58
CA VAL A 78 7.18 -0.08 -3.95
C VAL A 78 8.11 -0.99 -4.77
N LYS A 79 7.69 -1.35 -5.99
CA LYS A 79 8.48 -2.17 -6.92
C LYS A 79 8.52 -1.53 -8.30
N ASP A 80 9.70 -1.45 -8.90
CA ASP A 80 9.86 -1.03 -10.28
C ASP A 80 9.60 -2.19 -11.25
N GLY A 81 8.57 -2.08 -12.09
CA GLY A 81 8.39 -2.86 -13.31
C GLY A 81 8.10 -4.37 -13.20
N PRO A 82 7.83 -5.02 -14.36
CA PRO A 82 7.25 -6.36 -14.43
C PRO A 82 8.26 -7.53 -14.58
N ASP A 83 9.54 -7.28 -14.87
CA ASP A 83 10.47 -8.34 -15.31
C ASP A 83 11.14 -9.13 -14.17
N GLY A 84 10.31 -9.82 -13.38
CA GLY A 84 10.76 -10.90 -12.50
C GLY A 84 10.14 -10.84 -11.11
N TYR A 85 9.72 -11.99 -10.59
CA TYR A 85 9.37 -12.14 -9.18
C TYR A 85 10.62 -11.86 -8.34
N VAL A 86 10.67 -10.68 -7.72
CA VAL A 86 11.76 -10.27 -6.83
C VAL A 86 11.42 -10.74 -5.44
N ASP A 87 12.31 -11.53 -4.86
CA ASP A 87 12.32 -11.89 -3.45
C ASP A 87 12.19 -10.62 -2.57
N PRO A 88 11.11 -10.46 -1.79
CA PRO A 88 10.84 -9.27 -0.99
C PRO A 88 11.97 -8.86 -0.03
N LEU A 89 12.87 -9.79 0.32
CA LEU A 89 14.01 -9.53 1.19
C LEU A 89 15.16 -8.76 0.50
N ARG A 90 15.15 -8.61 -0.82
CA ARG A 90 16.21 -7.92 -1.59
C ARG A 90 16.01 -6.41 -1.74
N LEU A 91 14.87 -5.85 -1.32
CA LEU A 91 14.55 -4.42 -1.45
C LEU A 91 14.75 -3.60 -0.16
N LEU A 92 15.35 -4.19 0.87
CA LEU A 92 15.76 -3.47 2.08
C LEU A 92 17.01 -2.60 1.82
N GLY A 93 16.89 -1.64 0.90
CA GLY A 93 17.90 -0.62 0.61
C GLY A 93 17.40 0.82 0.77
N GLY A 94 16.10 1.05 1.01
CA GLY A 94 15.54 2.40 1.06
C GLY A 94 14.42 2.53 2.08
N ARG A 95 14.53 3.52 2.96
CA ARG A 95 13.50 3.84 3.96
C ARG A 95 12.33 4.53 3.28
N ILE A 96 11.16 3.92 3.30
CA ILE A 96 9.92 4.57 2.84
C ILE A 96 9.21 5.23 4.03
N ARG A 97 8.71 6.46 3.82
CA ARG A 97 8.05 7.32 4.81
C ARG A 97 6.63 7.66 4.34
N LEU A 98 5.61 7.36 5.15
CA LEU A 98 4.27 7.93 4.94
C LEU A 98 4.34 9.40 5.30
N TYR A 99 3.57 10.19 4.56
CA TYR A 99 3.32 11.57 4.95
C TYR A 99 2.58 11.55 6.29
N PRO A 100 3.09 12.23 7.33
CA PRO A 100 2.43 12.22 8.63
C PRO A 100 1.10 12.98 8.56
N ALA A 101 0.10 12.49 9.31
CA ALA A 101 -0.98 13.33 9.78
C ALA A 101 -0.37 14.37 10.74
N SER A 102 -0.57 15.65 10.43
CA SER A 102 -0.22 16.80 11.27
C SER A 102 -0.92 16.76 12.62
#